data_AF-A0A7S1CY87-F1
#
_entry.id   AF-A0A7S1CY87-F1
#
_cell.length_a   1.000
_cell.length_b   1.000
_cell.length_c   1.000
_cell.angle_alpha   90.00
_cell.angle_beta   90.00
_cell.angle_gamma   90.00
#
_symmetry.space_group_name_H-M   'P 1'
#
loop_
_entity.id
_entity.type
_entity.pdbx_description
1 polymer ?
#
loop_
_entity_poly.entity_id
_entity_poly.type
_entity_poly.pdbx_seq_one_letter_code
_entity_poly.pdbx_strand_id
1 'polypeptide(L)'
;EISSKIFGGEGIGCSNKHYGEPWQLIQESLGRDMGDGWETARHPDRPAELVRDPKTDLVDSLLTDWAILKLGKVAPDGVSRIILDTKHFRGNYPESCLVEGCFAERGVTDERIVHEGHWFTLIRRIRLAPDAEHVFDSDFDQIENASRAVSHIRVSIFPDGGLSRVRIYGQPLEEDSTMQSNL
;
A
#
# COMPACT_ATOMS: atom_id res chain seq x y z
N GLU A 1 -13.44 4.19 0.67
CA GLU A 1 -12.16 3.53 0.36
C GLU A 1 -11.80 3.83 -1.08
N ILE A 2 -10.91 4.78 -1.31
CA ILE A 2 -10.53 5.27 -2.64
C ILE A 2 -9.52 4.37 -3.35
N SER A 3 -8.87 3.45 -2.63
CA SER A 3 -7.99 2.42 -3.21
C SER A 3 -8.77 1.31 -3.91
N SER A 4 -10.05 1.13 -3.61
CA SER A 4 -10.78 -0.08 -3.96
C SER A 4 -10.87 -0.31 -5.48
N LYS A 5 -10.74 -1.57 -5.89
CA LYS A 5 -10.86 -1.98 -7.29
C LYS A 5 -12.21 -1.63 -7.92
N ILE A 6 -13.29 -1.61 -7.15
CA ILE A 6 -14.63 -1.22 -7.67
C ILE A 6 -14.69 0.23 -8.13
N PHE A 7 -13.80 1.09 -7.61
CA PHE A 7 -13.67 2.47 -8.03
C PHE A 7 -12.59 2.66 -9.10
N GLY A 8 -12.05 1.58 -9.66
CA GLY A 8 -11.00 1.62 -10.69
C GLY A 8 -9.58 1.51 -10.14
N GLY A 9 -9.40 1.13 -8.87
CA GLY A 9 -8.07 0.88 -8.31
C GLY A 9 -7.36 -0.25 -9.04
N GLU A 10 -6.07 -0.11 -9.28
CA GLU A 10 -5.28 -1.02 -10.11
C GLU A 10 -3.86 -1.21 -9.55
N GLY A 11 -3.31 -2.43 -9.65
CA GLY A 11 -1.89 -2.66 -9.38
C GLY A 11 -1.08 -2.41 -10.65
N ILE A 12 -0.12 -1.47 -10.60
CA ILE A 12 0.62 -1.01 -11.79
C ILE A 12 2.09 -1.47 -11.81
N GLY A 13 2.59 -2.03 -10.71
CA GLY A 13 3.93 -2.60 -10.64
C GLY A 13 4.20 -3.33 -9.32
N CYS A 14 5.14 -4.28 -9.33
CA CYS A 14 5.64 -4.92 -8.12
C CYS A 14 7.06 -5.49 -8.32
N SER A 15 7.78 -5.73 -7.22
CA SER A 15 9.08 -6.41 -7.24
C SER A 15 8.96 -7.93 -7.37
N ASN A 16 7.96 -8.52 -6.73
CA ASN A 16 7.80 -9.97 -6.59
C ASN A 16 6.32 -10.36 -6.49
N LYS A 17 5.97 -11.47 -7.12
CA LYS A 17 4.61 -12.03 -7.12
C LYS A 17 4.64 -13.56 -7.04
N HIS A 18 5.19 -14.08 -5.95
CA HIS A 18 5.34 -15.51 -5.77
C HIS A 18 3.99 -16.22 -5.61
N TYR A 19 3.16 -15.76 -4.67
CA TYR A 19 1.79 -16.23 -4.48
C TYR A 19 0.81 -15.06 -4.39
N GLY A 20 -0.29 -15.19 -5.13
CA GLY A 20 -1.21 -14.09 -5.33
C GLY A 20 -0.63 -12.97 -6.20
N GLU A 21 -1.48 -12.02 -6.57
CA GLU A 21 -1.08 -10.85 -7.34
C GLU A 21 -1.30 -9.59 -6.50
N PRO A 22 -0.44 -8.56 -6.59
CA PRO A 22 -0.51 -7.37 -5.74
C PRO A 22 -1.86 -6.64 -5.75
N TRP A 23 -2.63 -6.73 -6.84
CA TRP A 23 -3.98 -6.14 -6.91
C TRP A 23 -5.03 -6.88 -6.06
N GLN A 24 -4.68 -8.00 -5.42
CA GLN A 24 -5.50 -8.59 -4.37
C GLN A 24 -5.57 -7.70 -3.12
N LEU A 25 -4.56 -6.85 -2.90
CA LEU A 25 -4.52 -5.92 -1.78
C LEU A 25 -5.70 -4.94 -1.75
N ILE A 26 -6.28 -4.61 -2.92
CA ILE A 26 -7.33 -3.60 -3.08
C ILE A 26 -8.70 -4.19 -3.43
N GLN A 27 -8.88 -5.50 -3.23
CA GLN A 27 -10.20 -6.12 -3.38
C GLN A 27 -11.16 -5.58 -2.31
N GLU A 28 -12.42 -5.38 -2.70
CA GLU A 28 -13.47 -4.91 -1.78
C GLU A 28 -13.67 -5.87 -0.59
N SER A 29 -13.65 -7.18 -0.87
CA SER A 29 -13.89 -8.24 0.11
C SER A 29 -12.73 -8.36 1.09
N LEU A 30 -13.01 -8.89 2.28
CA LEU A 30 -11.96 -9.41 3.15
C LEU A 30 -11.32 -10.64 2.51
N GLY A 31 -10.03 -10.86 2.82
CA GLY A 31 -9.33 -12.07 2.41
C GLY A 31 -10.03 -13.33 2.94
N ARG A 32 -10.25 -14.31 2.07
CA ARG A 32 -10.83 -15.61 2.46
C ARG A 32 -9.81 -16.51 3.17
N ASP A 33 -8.58 -16.49 2.67
CA ASP A 33 -7.40 -17.20 3.16
C ASP A 33 -6.13 -16.46 2.66
N MET A 34 -4.94 -17.05 2.84
CA MET A 34 -3.68 -16.44 2.38
C MET A 34 -3.57 -16.32 0.85
N GLY A 35 -4.18 -17.24 0.09
CA GLY A 35 -4.14 -17.22 -1.38
C GLY A 35 -5.00 -16.09 -1.98
N ASP A 36 -5.83 -15.46 -1.15
CA ASP A 36 -6.58 -14.27 -1.49
C ASP A 36 -5.86 -12.96 -1.17
N GLY A 37 -4.59 -13.00 -0.72
CA GLY A 37 -3.73 -11.84 -0.47
C GLY A 37 -2.58 -11.71 -1.48
N TRP A 38 -1.61 -10.84 -1.19
CA TRP A 38 -0.33 -10.79 -1.91
C TRP A 38 0.78 -11.34 -1.00
N GLU A 39 1.55 -12.30 -1.50
CA GLU A 39 2.68 -12.90 -0.79
C GLU A 39 3.92 -12.99 -1.70
N THR A 40 5.06 -12.59 -1.17
CA THR A 40 6.34 -12.65 -1.89
C THR A 40 7.17 -13.86 -1.49
N ALA A 41 8.04 -14.30 -2.40
CA ALA A 41 8.97 -15.37 -2.10
C ALA A 41 9.95 -14.89 -1.02
N ARG A 42 10.36 -15.81 -0.14
CA ARG A 42 11.51 -15.55 0.72
C ARG A 42 12.72 -15.19 -0.15
N HIS A 43 13.30 -14.02 0.07
CA HIS A 43 14.39 -13.52 -0.75
C HIS A 43 15.61 -14.46 -0.68
N PRO A 44 16.26 -14.83 -1.80
CA PRO A 44 17.40 -15.75 -1.79
C PRO A 44 18.57 -15.27 -0.93
N ASP A 45 18.83 -13.97 -0.95
CA ASP A 45 19.89 -13.34 -0.14
C ASP A 45 19.49 -13.07 1.32
N ARG A 46 18.32 -13.53 1.77
CA ARG A 46 17.89 -13.35 3.16
C ARG A 46 18.80 -14.17 4.09
N PRO A 47 19.44 -13.54 5.09
CA PRO A 47 20.28 -14.27 6.03
C PRO A 47 19.44 -15.23 6.87
N ALA A 48 20.04 -16.34 7.31
CA ALA A 48 19.39 -17.32 8.17
C ALA A 48 18.99 -16.71 9.54
N GLU A 49 19.81 -15.79 10.05
CA GLU A 49 19.57 -15.05 11.27
C GLU A 49 19.29 -13.59 10.93
N LEU A 50 18.14 -13.08 11.37
CA LEU A 50 17.78 -11.68 11.19
C LEU A 50 18.36 -10.86 12.34
N VAL A 51 19.13 -9.84 12.00
CA VAL A 51 19.62 -8.85 12.95
C VAL A 51 18.56 -7.74 13.08
N ARG A 52 18.42 -7.17 14.28
CA ARG A 52 17.54 -6.03 14.53
C ARG A 52 18.37 -4.76 14.69
N ASP A 53 17.88 -3.66 14.12
CA ASP A 53 18.47 -2.34 14.33
C ASP A 53 18.28 -1.95 15.81
N PRO A 54 19.34 -1.55 16.53
CA PRO A 54 19.26 -1.34 17.98
C PRO A 54 18.46 -0.09 18.38
N LYS A 55 18.13 0.81 17.45
CA LYS A 55 17.38 2.04 17.72
C LYS A 55 15.89 1.88 17.45
N THR A 56 15.55 1.19 16.36
CA THR A 56 14.18 1.01 15.88
C THR A 56 13.61 -0.35 16.25
N ASP A 57 14.47 -1.30 16.65
CA ASP A 57 14.19 -2.71 16.88
C ASP A 57 13.68 -3.47 15.63
N LEU A 58 13.56 -2.82 14.47
CA LEU A 58 13.11 -3.44 13.22
C LEU A 58 14.18 -4.34 12.62
N VAL A 59 13.79 -5.28 11.76
CA VAL A 59 14.77 -6.10 11.03
C VAL A 59 15.71 -5.19 10.22
N ASP A 60 17.00 -5.27 10.52
CA ASP A 60 18.06 -4.52 9.83
C ASP A 60 18.43 -5.25 8.54
N SER A 61 17.65 -4.95 7.50
CA SER A 61 17.84 -5.52 6.17
C SER A 61 17.48 -4.48 5.12
N LEU A 62 18.28 -4.47 4.04
CA LEU A 62 17.98 -3.71 2.83
C LEU A 62 17.04 -4.48 1.89
N LEU A 63 16.77 -5.75 2.19
CA LEU A 63 15.84 -6.55 1.40
C LEU A 63 14.43 -6.01 1.59
N THR A 64 13.73 -5.82 0.49
CA THR A 64 12.37 -5.33 0.48
C THR A 64 11.66 -5.82 -0.77
N ASP A 65 10.38 -6.07 -0.62
CA ASP A 65 9.47 -6.20 -1.74
C ASP A 65 8.46 -5.06 -1.74
N TRP A 66 8.01 -4.64 -2.92
CA TRP A 66 7.08 -3.53 -3.06
C TRP A 66 5.98 -3.84 -4.07
N ALA A 67 4.84 -3.19 -3.84
CA ALA A 67 3.71 -3.12 -4.77
C ALA A 67 3.30 -1.65 -4.95
N ILE A 68 3.08 -1.24 -6.20
CA ILE A 68 2.54 0.09 -6.54
C ILE A 68 1.09 -0.06 -6.98
N LEU A 69 0.22 0.69 -6.32
CA LEU A 69 -1.22 0.68 -6.54
C LEU A 69 -1.66 2.08 -6.96
N LYS A 70 -2.36 2.15 -8.09
CA LYS A 70 -3.14 3.31 -8.51
C LYS A 70 -4.46 3.32 -7.74
N LEU A 71 -4.80 4.45 -7.14
CA LEU A 71 -6.08 4.61 -6.46
C LEU A 71 -7.21 4.72 -7.50
N GLY A 72 -8.37 4.16 -7.19
CA GLY A 72 -9.53 4.24 -8.07
C GLY A 72 -10.07 5.68 -8.18
N LYS A 73 -9.96 6.45 -7.09
CA LYS A 73 -10.20 7.89 -7.10
C LYS A 73 -8.98 8.62 -6.53
N VAL A 74 -8.64 9.73 -7.17
CA VAL A 74 -7.63 10.67 -6.66
C VAL A 74 -8.16 11.33 -5.39
N ALA A 75 -7.30 11.44 -4.38
CA ALA A 75 -7.56 12.26 -3.20
C ALA A 75 -6.82 13.60 -3.33
N PRO A 76 -7.51 14.70 -3.70
CA PRO A 76 -6.86 16.00 -3.89
C PRO A 76 -6.36 16.60 -2.57
N ASP A 77 -7.14 16.40 -1.51
CA ASP A 77 -6.87 16.92 -0.16
C ASP A 77 -6.23 15.85 0.74
N GLY A 78 -5.72 14.79 0.11
CA GLY A 78 -4.99 13.69 0.75
C GLY A 78 -5.87 12.65 1.45
N VAL A 79 -5.23 11.87 2.33
CA VAL A 79 -5.77 10.61 2.86
C VAL A 79 -6.14 10.76 4.34
N SER A 80 -7.32 10.24 4.70
CA SER A 80 -7.84 10.30 6.07
C SER A 80 -7.55 9.04 6.89
N ARG A 81 -7.49 7.87 6.23
CA ARG A 81 -7.23 6.61 6.92
C ARG A 81 -6.50 5.62 6.04
N ILE A 82 -5.57 4.89 6.63
CA ILE A 82 -4.84 3.78 6.01
C ILE A 82 -5.02 2.53 6.87
N ILE A 83 -5.36 1.41 6.25
CA ILE A 83 -5.44 0.10 6.91
C ILE A 83 -4.49 -0.86 6.22
N LEU A 84 -3.58 -1.46 7.00
CA LEU A 84 -2.74 -2.58 6.59
C LEU A 84 -3.24 -3.84 7.27
N ASP A 85 -3.67 -4.82 6.50
CA ASP A 85 -4.26 -6.05 7.02
C ASP A 85 -3.37 -7.26 6.73
N THR A 86 -2.94 -7.96 7.79
CA THR A 86 -2.17 -9.21 7.72
C THR A 86 -3.04 -10.45 7.98
N LYS A 87 -4.38 -10.34 7.88
CA LYS A 87 -5.30 -11.45 8.08
C LYS A 87 -4.87 -12.70 7.32
N HIS A 88 -4.94 -13.85 7.99
CA HIS A 88 -4.47 -15.18 7.55
C HIS A 88 -2.96 -15.37 7.49
N PHE A 89 -2.15 -14.31 7.46
CA PHE A 89 -0.69 -14.39 7.50
C PHE A 89 -0.21 -14.46 8.95
N ARG A 90 -0.09 -15.69 9.48
CA ARG A 90 0.29 -15.94 10.89
C ARG A 90 1.77 -16.18 11.12
N GLY A 91 2.45 -16.76 10.13
CA GLY A 91 3.89 -17.07 10.19
C GLY A 91 4.72 -16.42 9.09
N ASN A 92 4.05 -15.92 8.05
CA ASN A 92 4.61 -15.37 6.82
C ASN A 92 4.11 -13.93 6.54
N TYR A 93 3.63 -13.22 7.57
CA TYR A 93 3.43 -11.78 7.46
C TYR A 93 4.80 -11.08 7.44
N PRO A 94 4.92 -9.91 6.79
CA PRO A 94 6.16 -9.15 6.83
C PRO A 94 6.41 -8.58 8.22
N GLU A 95 7.67 -8.50 8.63
CA GLU A 95 8.01 -7.98 9.97
C GLU A 95 7.66 -6.49 10.07
N SER A 96 7.85 -5.75 8.99
CA SER A 96 7.52 -4.34 8.92
C SER A 96 7.08 -3.91 7.53
N CYS A 97 6.38 -2.78 7.47
CA CYS A 97 5.85 -2.19 6.25
C CYS A 97 6.05 -0.66 6.25
N LEU A 98 6.24 -0.10 5.06
CA LEU A 98 6.29 1.33 4.74
C LEU A 98 5.22 1.63 3.70
N VAL A 99 4.51 2.74 3.84
CA VAL A 99 3.56 3.22 2.83
C VAL A 99 3.97 4.60 2.38
N GLU A 100 4.08 4.78 1.08
CA GLU A 100 4.38 6.06 0.44
C GLU A 100 3.25 6.44 -0.52
N GLY A 101 2.99 7.74 -0.65
CA GLY A 101 2.07 8.31 -1.62
C GLY A 101 2.82 8.97 -2.78
N CYS A 102 2.14 9.08 -3.91
CA CYS A 102 2.57 9.88 -5.05
C CYS A 102 1.34 10.51 -5.72
N PHE A 103 1.53 11.70 -6.29
CA PHE A 103 0.54 12.37 -7.12
C PHE A 103 1.08 12.48 -8.55
N ALA A 104 0.36 11.86 -9.48
CA ALA A 104 0.65 11.95 -10.90
C ALA A 104 0.03 13.21 -11.49
N GLU A 105 0.87 14.13 -11.97
CA GLU A 105 0.41 15.28 -12.74
C GLU A 105 -0.25 14.85 -14.05
N ARG A 106 -1.06 15.75 -14.63
CA ARG A 106 -1.78 15.48 -15.88
C ARG A 106 -0.81 15.08 -16.99
N GLY A 107 -1.04 13.93 -17.60
CA GLY A 107 -0.23 13.41 -18.72
C GLY A 107 0.95 12.55 -18.29
N VAL A 108 1.23 12.41 -16.98
CA VAL A 108 2.17 11.42 -16.47
C VAL A 108 1.53 10.03 -16.56
N THR A 109 2.25 9.08 -17.16
CA THR A 109 1.79 7.70 -17.33
C THR A 109 2.09 6.84 -16.10
N ASP A 110 1.31 5.78 -15.91
CA ASP A 110 1.54 4.82 -14.81
C ASP A 110 2.94 4.20 -14.90
N GLU A 111 3.46 3.92 -16.10
CA GLU A 111 4.84 3.42 -16.28
C GLU A 111 5.90 4.42 -15.84
N ARG A 112 5.69 5.72 -16.10
CA ARG A 112 6.57 6.77 -15.58
C ARG A 112 6.51 6.83 -14.05
N ILE A 113 5.34 6.64 -13.44
CA ILE A 113 5.20 6.58 -11.97
C ILE A 113 5.96 5.39 -11.38
N VAL A 114 5.89 4.22 -12.01
CA VAL A 114 6.60 3.02 -11.55
C VAL A 114 8.12 3.24 -11.51
N HIS A 115 8.69 3.88 -12.53
CA HIS A 115 10.14 4.07 -12.63
C HIS A 115 10.66 5.35 -11.96
N GLU A 116 9.89 6.42 -11.97
CA GLU A 116 10.37 7.77 -11.67
C GLU A 116 9.40 8.57 -10.79
N GLY A 117 8.42 7.90 -10.16
CA GLY A 117 7.48 8.53 -9.25
C GLY A 117 8.18 9.28 -8.11
N HIS A 118 7.68 10.49 -7.81
CA HIS A 118 8.13 11.27 -6.66
C HIS A 118 7.32 10.84 -5.42
N TRP A 119 7.87 9.86 -4.70
CA TRP A 119 7.25 9.26 -3.52
C TRP A 119 7.47 10.08 -2.25
N PHE A 120 6.46 10.17 -1.40
CA PHE A 120 6.55 10.77 -0.08
C PHE A 120 5.92 9.86 0.98
N THR A 121 6.48 9.84 2.18
CA THR A 121 6.01 8.98 3.27
C THR A 121 4.57 9.32 3.67
N LEU A 122 3.72 8.30 3.75
CA LEU A 122 2.41 8.35 4.41
C LEU A 122 2.47 7.63 5.76
N ILE A 123 3.01 6.41 5.78
CA ILE A 123 3.27 5.63 6.99
C ILE A 123 4.75 5.30 7.01
N ARG A 124 5.52 5.87 7.94
CA ARG A 124 6.91 5.48 8.16
C ARG A 124 7.02 3.96 8.39
N ARG A 125 8.22 3.39 8.22
CA ARG A 125 8.40 1.95 8.43
C ARG A 125 7.96 1.56 9.84
N ILE A 126 6.93 0.72 9.96
CA ILE A 126 6.34 0.26 11.22
C ILE A 126 6.31 -1.27 11.29
N ARG A 127 6.40 -1.80 12.51
CA ARG A 127 6.23 -3.22 12.79
C ARG A 127 4.78 -3.63 12.59
N LEU A 128 4.59 -4.82 12.01
CA LEU A 128 3.29 -5.46 11.89
C LEU A 128 3.16 -6.63 12.86
N ALA A 129 1.92 -7.00 13.14
CA ALA A 129 1.50 -8.15 13.91
C ALA A 129 0.90 -9.22 12.98
N PRO A 130 0.95 -10.51 13.35
CA PRO A 130 0.29 -11.58 12.61
C PRO A 130 -1.23 -11.47 12.70
N ASP A 131 -1.93 -11.79 11.60
CA ASP A 131 -3.39 -11.95 11.58
C ASP A 131 -4.15 -10.75 12.19
N ALA A 132 -3.75 -9.53 11.82
CA ALA A 132 -4.18 -8.29 12.45
C ALA A 132 -4.40 -7.14 11.46
N GLU A 133 -5.35 -6.27 11.79
CA GLU A 133 -5.52 -4.97 11.14
C GLU A 133 -4.69 -3.90 11.86
N HIS A 134 -3.99 -3.08 11.09
CA HIS A 134 -3.22 -1.93 11.55
C HIS A 134 -3.85 -0.69 10.96
N VAL A 135 -4.52 0.09 11.81
CA VAL A 135 -5.31 1.26 11.39
C VAL A 135 -4.57 2.53 11.77
N PHE A 136 -4.42 3.42 10.81
CA PHE A 136 -3.80 4.73 10.96
C PHE A 136 -4.80 5.80 10.52
N ASP A 137 -5.01 6.82 11.35
CA ASP A 137 -5.96 7.90 11.08
C ASP A 137 -5.25 9.27 11.08
N SER A 138 -5.63 10.13 10.13
CA SER A 138 -5.05 11.47 10.01
C SER A 138 -5.40 12.36 11.20
N ASP A 139 -6.55 12.14 11.83
CA ASP A 139 -7.03 12.94 12.97
C ASP A 139 -6.17 12.73 14.23
N PHE A 140 -5.31 11.72 14.23
CA PHE A 140 -4.40 11.40 15.33
C PHE A 140 -2.92 11.59 14.96
N ASP A 141 -2.61 12.33 13.88
CA ASP A 141 -1.25 12.57 13.38
C ASP A 141 -0.46 11.27 13.09
N GLN A 142 -1.17 10.18 12.74
CA GLN A 142 -0.56 8.89 12.45
C GLN A 142 -0.15 8.71 10.99
N ILE A 143 -0.60 9.62 10.12
CA ILE A 143 -0.29 9.63 8.70
C ILE A 143 0.54 10.88 8.41
N GLU A 144 1.79 10.68 8.01
CA GLU A 144 2.65 11.74 7.51
C GLU A 144 2.09 12.28 6.19
N ASN A 145 2.21 13.58 5.93
CA ASN A 145 1.77 14.17 4.66
C ASN A 145 0.28 13.92 4.35
N ALA A 146 -0.57 13.70 5.35
CA ALA A 146 -1.97 13.33 5.18
C ALA A 146 -2.78 14.28 4.28
N SER A 147 -2.41 15.56 4.21
CA SER A 147 -3.09 16.58 3.40
C SER A 147 -2.53 16.74 1.98
N ARG A 148 -1.51 15.97 1.58
CA ARG A 148 -0.95 16.05 0.21
C ARG A 148 -1.81 15.23 -0.73
N ALA A 149 -2.02 15.73 -1.95
CA ALA A 149 -2.74 14.99 -2.97
C ALA A 149 -2.11 13.61 -3.22
N VAL A 150 -2.95 12.58 -3.41
CA VAL A 150 -2.51 11.20 -3.67
C VAL A 150 -3.31 10.61 -4.82
N SER A 151 -2.63 10.05 -5.81
CA SER A 151 -3.22 9.23 -6.87
C SER A 151 -2.66 7.81 -6.92
N HIS A 152 -1.47 7.59 -6.35
CA HIS A 152 -0.82 6.29 -6.26
C HIS A 152 -0.25 6.08 -4.86
N ILE A 153 -0.15 4.82 -4.46
CA ILE A 153 0.58 4.40 -3.26
C ILE A 153 1.62 3.35 -3.60
N ARG A 154 2.72 3.35 -2.87
CA ARG A 154 3.71 2.26 -2.85
C ARG A 154 3.69 1.63 -1.45
N VAL A 155 3.48 0.32 -1.42
CA VAL A 155 3.50 -0.49 -0.20
C VAL A 155 4.76 -1.33 -0.25
N SER A 156 5.67 -1.08 0.68
CA SER A 156 6.95 -1.79 0.77
C SER A 156 6.98 -2.63 2.03
N ILE A 157 7.26 -3.92 1.89
CA ILE A 157 7.33 -4.89 2.98
C ILE A 157 8.78 -5.32 3.22
N PHE A 158 9.10 -5.68 4.47
CA PHE A 158 10.47 -5.99 4.87
C PHE A 158 10.55 -7.26 5.74
N PRO A 159 11.52 -8.16 5.46
CA PRO A 159 12.30 -8.23 4.22
C PRO A 159 11.49 -8.79 3.03
N ASP A 160 10.44 -9.55 3.33
CA ASP A 160 9.51 -10.25 2.45
C ASP A 160 8.27 -10.66 3.28
N GLY A 161 7.26 -11.28 2.67
CA GLY A 161 6.09 -11.82 3.37
C GLY A 161 4.78 -11.55 2.63
N GLY A 162 3.65 -11.63 3.33
CA GLY A 162 2.34 -11.39 2.75
C GLY A 162 1.40 -10.47 3.52
N LEU A 163 0.60 -9.74 2.75
CA LEU A 163 -0.46 -8.85 3.21
C LEU A 163 -1.80 -9.33 2.62
N SER A 164 -2.86 -9.26 3.41
CA SER A 164 -4.21 -9.55 2.96
C SER A 164 -4.78 -8.38 2.18
N ARG A 165 -4.83 -7.19 2.79
CA ARG A 165 -5.41 -5.98 2.19
C ARG A 165 -4.64 -4.73 2.55
N VAL A 166 -4.77 -3.73 1.68
CA VAL A 166 -4.38 -2.35 1.93
C VAL A 166 -5.57 -1.47 1.55
N ARG A 167 -6.12 -0.75 2.53
CA ARG A 167 -7.26 0.15 2.32
C ARG A 167 -6.84 1.58 2.54
N ILE A 168 -7.13 2.43 1.57
CA ILE A 168 -6.88 3.88 1.63
C ILE A 168 -8.22 4.59 1.59
N TYR A 169 -8.42 5.50 2.53
CA TYR A 169 -9.58 6.37 2.61
C TYR A 169 -9.13 7.82 2.46
N GLY A 170 -9.97 8.59 1.81
CA GLY A 170 -9.79 10.01 1.56
C GLY A 170 -11.04 10.52 0.85
N GLN A 171 -11.22 11.83 0.79
CA GLN A 171 -12.32 12.43 0.05
C GLN A 171 -11.93 12.48 -1.43
N PRO A 172 -12.70 11.88 -2.36
CA PRO A 172 -12.40 11.98 -3.77
C PRO A 172 -12.72 13.38 -4.30
N LEU A 173 -12.08 13.77 -5.41
CA LEU A 173 -12.58 14.88 -6.24
C LEU A 173 -14.02 14.58 -6.65
N GLU A 174 -14.95 15.49 -6.36
CA GLU A 174 -16.29 15.41 -6.94
C GLU A 174 -16.18 15.64 -8.45
N GLU A 175 -16.74 14.73 -9.25
CA GLU A 175 -16.92 14.97 -10.67
C GLU A 175 -18.09 15.95 -10.82
N ASP A 176 -17.84 17.14 -11.36
CA ASP A 176 -18.89 18.15 -11.62
C ASP A 176 -20.04 17.50 -12.39
N SER A 177 -21.18 17.31 -11.72
CA SER A 177 -22.42 16.74 -12.27
C SER A 177 -23.08 17.62 -13.36
N THR A 178 -22.44 18.72 -13.75
CA THR A 178 -22.99 19.76 -14.64
C THR A 178 -22.75 19.50 -16.13
N MET A 179 -22.10 18.38 -16.52
CA MET A 179 -21.88 18.04 -17.94
C MET A 179 -22.80 16.94 -18.50
N GLN A 180 -23.76 16.42 -17.72
CA GLN A 180 -24.73 15.43 -18.22
C GLN A 180 -26.10 16.00 -18.63
N SER A 181 -26.31 17.33 -18.58
CA SER A 181 -27.58 17.94 -18.98
C SER A 181 -27.60 18.55 -20.40
N ASN A 182 -26.57 18.33 -21.22
CA ASN A 182 -26.47 18.92 -22.57
C ASN A 182 -26.16 17.89 -23.68
N LEU A 183 -26.79 16.70 -23.63
CA LEU A 183 -26.87 15.78 -24.76
C LEU A 183 -28.29 15.28 -24.95
#